data_AF-A0A218PZG1-F1
#
_entry.id   AF-A0A218PZG1-F1
#
_cell.length_a   1.000
_cell.length_b   1.000
_cell.length_c   1.000
_cell.angle_alpha   90.00
_cell.angle_beta   90.00
_cell.angle_gamma   90.00
#
_symmetry.space_group_name_H-M   'P 1'
#
loop_
_entity.id
_entity.type
_entity.pdbx_description
1 polymer ?
#
loop_
_entity_poly.entity_id
_entity_poly.type
_entity_poly.pdbx_seq_one_letter_code
_entity_poly.pdbx_strand_id
1 'polypeptide(L)'
;MKSDFSELDLLQTIEPKEIADESMRQTVEVLLNLIEQLQSKVKGLESENQWLRDENNRLKGEQGQPEIKAKNKKGFDNKHSSESERKTPKQHSKGSKNQTIKIDREQILEYPQDKLPEDAQFKGYEEVIFQDIILETDNVLFPKEK
;
A
#
# COMPACT_ATOMS: atom_id res chain seq x y z
N MET A 1 20.87 -8.39 -3.32
CA MET A 1 21.06 -9.85 -3.24
C MET A 1 21.84 -10.11 -1.98
N LYS A 2 21.16 -10.23 -0.84
CA LYS A 2 21.78 -10.93 0.29
C LYS A 2 21.77 -12.40 -0.11
N SER A 3 22.92 -13.03 -0.04
CA SER A 3 23.09 -14.44 -0.31
C SER A 3 22.26 -15.22 0.70
N ASP A 4 21.07 -15.66 0.32
CA ASP A 4 20.28 -16.68 1.02
C ASP A 4 20.95 -18.06 0.88
N PHE A 5 22.27 -18.14 1.11
CA PHE A 5 22.85 -19.37 1.61
C PHE A 5 22.27 -19.48 3.02
N SER A 6 21.25 -20.32 3.16
CA SER A 6 20.43 -20.30 4.36
C SER A 6 21.34 -20.60 5.55
N GLU A 7 21.37 -19.72 6.57
CA GLU A 7 22.16 -19.97 7.78
C GLU A 7 21.77 -21.32 8.44
N LEU A 8 20.55 -21.80 8.13
CA LEU A 8 20.04 -23.12 8.48
C LEU A 8 20.79 -24.26 7.77
N ASP A 9 21.11 -24.14 6.47
CA ASP A 9 21.93 -25.13 5.76
C ASP A 9 23.34 -25.22 6.36
N LEU A 10 23.87 -24.09 6.86
CA LEU A 10 25.18 -24.04 7.48
C LEU A 10 25.21 -24.84 8.79
N LEU A 11 24.14 -24.78 9.58
CA LEU A 11 23.99 -25.56 10.82
C LEU A 11 23.80 -27.06 10.54
N GLN A 12 23.10 -27.41 9.45
CA GLN A 12 22.92 -28.82 9.03
C GLN A 12 24.21 -29.46 8.51
N THR A 13 25.24 -28.66 8.20
CA THR A 13 26.53 -29.15 7.71
C THR A 13 27.51 -29.49 8.84
N ILE A 14 27.22 -29.09 10.09
CA ILE A 14 28.10 -29.33 11.24
C ILE A 14 27.80 -30.71 11.82
N GLU A 15 28.82 -31.58 11.88
CA GLU A 15 28.74 -32.92 12.49
C GLU A 15 29.50 -32.96 13.83
N PRO A 16 28.81 -32.85 14.99
CA PRO A 16 29.46 -32.83 16.30
C PRO A 16 30.09 -34.18 16.70
N LYS A 17 29.77 -35.26 15.98
CA LYS A 17 30.18 -36.64 16.30
C LYS A 17 31.69 -36.89 16.18
N GLU A 18 32.39 -36.04 15.43
CA GLU A 18 33.86 -36.07 15.28
C GLU A 18 34.59 -35.52 16.52
N ILE A 19 33.88 -34.92 17.48
CA ILE A 19 34.48 -34.40 18.72
C ILE A 19 34.79 -35.55 19.68
N ALA A 20 36.08 -35.77 19.93
CA ALA A 20 36.57 -36.85 20.80
C ALA A 20 36.20 -36.69 22.28
N ASP A 21 36.10 -35.45 22.77
CA ASP A 21 35.69 -35.17 24.15
C ASP A 21 34.17 -35.21 24.31
N GLU A 22 33.69 -36.10 25.17
CA GLU A 22 32.25 -36.31 25.42
C GLU A 22 31.56 -35.06 25.96
N SER A 23 32.22 -34.34 26.87
CA SER A 23 31.64 -33.17 27.54
C SER A 23 31.49 -31.98 26.58
N MET A 24 32.50 -31.77 25.73
CA MET A 24 32.49 -30.77 24.68
C MET A 24 31.48 -31.13 23.59
N ARG A 25 31.36 -32.41 23.22
CA ARG A 25 30.36 -32.86 22.24
C ARG A 25 28.94 -32.56 22.70
N GLN A 26 28.58 -32.93 23.93
CA GLN A 26 27.26 -32.65 24.49
C GLN A 26 26.98 -31.14 24.58
N THR A 27 27.98 -30.34 24.95
CA THR A 27 27.84 -28.88 25.01
C THR A 27 27.57 -28.29 23.63
N VAL A 28 28.28 -28.75 22.60
CA VAL A 28 28.09 -28.29 21.22
C VAL A 28 26.71 -28.70 20.68
N GLU A 29 26.24 -29.92 20.96
CA GLU A 29 24.89 -30.36 20.57
C GLU A 29 23.79 -29.49 21.20
N VAL A 30 23.90 -29.16 22.49
CA VAL A 30 22.93 -28.29 23.17
C VAL A 30 22.95 -26.88 22.58
N LEU A 31 24.12 -26.33 22.28
CA LEU A 31 24.25 -25.00 21.67
C LEU A 31 23.64 -24.96 20.27
N LEU A 32 23.88 -25.98 19.43
CA LEU A 32 23.32 -26.06 18.08
C LEU A 32 21.78 -26.12 18.13
N ASN A 33 21.22 -26.95 19.00
CA ASN A 33 19.76 -27.02 19.21
C ASN A 33 19.18 -25.67 19.64
N LEU A 34 19.87 -24.96 20.55
CA LEU A 34 19.41 -23.64 21.00
C LEU A 34 19.48 -22.61 19.87
N ILE A 35 20.55 -22.62 19.06
CA ILE A 35 20.71 -21.72 17.92
C ILE A 35 19.60 -21.97 16.89
N GLU A 36 19.28 -23.24 16.60
CA GLU A 36 18.20 -23.59 15.68
C GLU A 36 16.82 -23.10 16.18
N GLN A 37 16.54 -23.27 17.48
CA GLN A 37 15.33 -22.74 18.10
C GLN A 37 15.27 -21.20 18.01
N LEU A 38 16.38 -20.53 18.27
CA LEU A 38 16.47 -19.07 18.19
C LEU A 38 16.27 -18.57 16.76
N GLN A 39 16.91 -19.18 15.77
CA GLN A 39 16.73 -18.82 14.36
C GLN A 39 15.28 -19.04 13.90
N SER A 40 14.68 -20.16 14.28
CA SER A 40 13.26 -20.43 14.00
C SER A 40 12.35 -19.35 14.59
N LYS A 41 12.62 -18.91 15.83
CA LYS A 41 11.88 -17.83 16.49
C LYS A 41 12.11 -16.48 15.82
N VAL A 42 13.34 -16.16 15.43
CA VAL A 42 13.68 -14.92 14.71
C VAL A 42 12.92 -14.85 13.39
N LYS A 43 12.93 -15.93 12.61
CA LYS A 43 12.19 -16.01 11.34
C LYS A 43 10.69 -15.79 11.52
N GLY A 44 10.11 -16.38 12.57
CA GLY A 44 8.71 -16.16 12.95
C GLY A 44 8.42 -14.68 13.27
N LEU A 45 9.26 -14.07 14.10
CA LEU A 45 9.14 -12.67 14.49
C LEU A 45 9.31 -11.71 13.30
N GLU A 46 10.26 -11.97 12.40
CA GLU A 46 10.46 -11.18 11.19
C GLU A 46 9.24 -11.23 10.27
N SER A 47 8.64 -12.42 10.12
CA SER A 47 7.42 -12.62 9.34
C SER A 47 6.22 -11.88 9.94
N GLU A 48 6.05 -11.95 11.26
CA GLU A 48 4.99 -11.23 11.98
C GLU A 48 5.20 -9.71 11.92
N ASN A 49 6.43 -9.24 12.07
CA ASN A 49 6.75 -7.83 11.95
C ASN A 49 6.45 -7.30 10.54
N GLN A 50 6.78 -8.09 9.51
CA GLN A 50 6.45 -7.76 8.13
C GLN A 50 4.93 -7.66 7.93
N TRP A 51 4.17 -8.66 8.41
CA TRP A 51 2.71 -8.64 8.35
C TRP A 51 2.10 -7.41 9.06
N LEU A 52 2.59 -7.08 10.26
CA LEU A 52 2.14 -5.90 11.01
C LEU A 52 2.44 -4.58 10.27
N ARG A 53 3.60 -4.48 9.61
CA ARG A 53 3.96 -3.30 8.82
C ARG A 53 3.05 -3.15 7.61
N ASP A 54 2.80 -4.23 6.90
CA ASP A 54 1.91 -4.22 5.73
C ASP A 54 0.47 -3.86 6.12
N GLU A 55 0.00 -4.37 7.26
CA GLU A 55 -1.31 -4.02 7.81
C GLU A 55 -1.38 -2.55 8.25
N ASN A 56 -0.32 -2.02 8.87
CA ASN A 56 -0.25 -0.61 9.25
C ASN A 56 -0.31 0.33 8.03
N ASN A 57 0.42 -0.03 6.96
CA ASN A 57 0.43 0.72 5.70
C ASN A 57 -0.95 0.67 5.03
N ARG A 58 -1.60 -0.51 5.01
CA ARG A 58 -2.97 -0.68 4.52
C ARG A 58 -3.96 0.23 5.26
N LEU A 59 -3.89 0.27 6.59
CA LEU A 59 -4.76 1.12 7.42
C LEU A 59 -4.51 2.62 7.19
N LYS A 60 -3.28 3.00 6.84
CA LYS A 60 -2.91 4.38 6.47
C LYS A 60 -3.29 4.76 5.03
N GLY A 61 -3.81 3.82 4.24
CA GLY A 61 -4.11 4.04 2.82
C GLY A 61 -2.88 4.07 1.92
N GLU A 62 -1.73 3.62 2.42
CA GLU A 62 -0.51 3.43 1.64
C GLU A 62 -0.48 2.03 1.01
N GLN A 63 0.25 1.85 -0.09
CA GLN A 63 0.49 0.50 -0.64
C GLN A 63 1.50 -0.23 0.25
N GLY A 64 1.15 -1.42 0.73
CA GLY A 64 2.06 -2.33 1.44
C GLY A 64 3.25 -2.77 0.58
N GLN A 65 4.16 -3.54 1.15
CA GLN A 65 5.36 -3.96 0.45
C GLN A 65 5.01 -4.74 -0.84
N PRO A 66 5.51 -4.33 -2.03
CA PRO A 66 5.17 -5.00 -3.27
C PRO A 66 5.76 -6.42 -3.33
N GLU A 67 4.93 -7.39 -3.68
CA GLU A 67 5.36 -8.78 -3.91
C GLU A 67 6.11 -8.88 -5.25
N ILE A 68 7.45 -8.88 -5.20
CA ILE A 68 8.29 -8.99 -6.40
C ILE A 68 8.41 -10.46 -6.79
N LYS A 69 7.61 -10.89 -7.77
CA LYS A 69 7.73 -12.23 -8.37
C LYS A 69 9.06 -12.38 -9.12
N ALA A 70 9.70 -13.54 -9.00
CA ALA A 70 10.93 -13.85 -9.71
C ALA A 70 10.74 -13.78 -11.23
N LYS A 71 11.63 -13.07 -11.93
CA LYS A 71 11.68 -13.09 -13.40
C LYS A 71 12.23 -14.44 -13.86
N ASN A 72 11.35 -15.31 -14.35
CA ASN A 72 11.76 -16.51 -15.07
C ASN A 72 12.58 -16.11 -16.31
N LYS A 73 13.90 -16.33 -16.29
CA LYS A 73 14.73 -16.27 -17.49
C LYS A 73 14.52 -17.57 -18.28
N LYS A 74 13.54 -17.58 -19.18
CA LYS A 74 13.56 -18.42 -20.39
C LYS A 74 13.51 -17.49 -21.59
N GLY A 75 14.42 -17.72 -22.53
CA GLY A 75 14.80 -16.80 -23.60
C GLY A 75 13.68 -16.51 -24.62
N PHE A 76 13.98 -15.50 -25.45
CA PHE A 76 13.52 -15.26 -26.84
C PHE A 76 12.19 -15.94 -27.22
N ASP A 77 11.08 -15.25 -27.52
CA ASP A 77 10.92 -14.03 -28.31
C ASP A 77 9.71 -13.22 -27.76
N ASN A 78 9.90 -11.94 -27.43
CA ASN A 78 8.88 -11.11 -26.79
C ASN A 78 7.83 -10.55 -27.78
N LYS A 79 7.28 -11.39 -28.65
CA LYS A 79 6.13 -11.05 -29.50
C LYS A 79 5.16 -12.23 -29.70
N HIS A 80 4.77 -12.90 -28.61
CA HIS A 80 3.66 -13.88 -28.66
C HIS A 80 2.30 -13.29 -28.27
N SER A 81 2.24 -11.98 -28.02
CA SER A 81 1.00 -11.34 -27.62
C SER A 81 0.29 -10.74 -28.83
N SER A 82 -0.76 -11.43 -29.31
CA SER A 82 -1.74 -10.84 -30.24
C SER A 82 -2.56 -9.72 -29.57
N GLU A 83 -2.35 -9.46 -28.28
CA GLU A 83 -2.98 -8.35 -27.55
C GLU A 83 -2.60 -6.98 -28.14
N SER A 84 -1.35 -6.85 -28.61
CA SER A 84 -0.87 -5.64 -29.31
C SER A 84 -1.60 -5.40 -30.64
N GLU A 85 -2.10 -6.46 -31.28
CA GLU A 85 -2.91 -6.38 -32.51
C GLU A 85 -4.39 -6.15 -32.20
N ARG A 86 -4.86 -6.49 -30.99
CA ARG A 86 -6.25 -6.29 -30.55
C ARG A 86 -6.52 -4.90 -29.95
N LYS A 87 -5.51 -4.22 -29.44
CA LYS A 87 -5.69 -2.92 -28.80
C LYS A 87 -4.87 -1.84 -29.49
N THR A 88 -5.54 -1.03 -30.30
CA THR A 88 -5.07 0.31 -30.58
C THR A 88 -5.11 1.10 -29.27
N PRO A 89 -3.98 1.64 -28.78
CA PRO A 89 -4.01 2.49 -27.61
C PRO A 89 -4.80 3.75 -27.96
N LYS A 90 -6.02 3.84 -27.45
CA LYS A 90 -6.79 5.09 -27.52
C LYS A 90 -6.02 6.13 -26.72
N GLN A 91 -5.76 7.27 -27.35
CA GLN A 91 -5.20 8.43 -26.67
C GLN A 91 -6.13 8.79 -25.51
N HIS A 92 -5.64 8.59 -24.29
CA HIS A 92 -6.37 8.94 -23.09
C HIS A 92 -6.26 10.45 -22.91
N SER A 93 -7.26 11.21 -23.35
CA SER A 93 -7.43 12.59 -22.90
C SER A 93 -8.14 12.58 -21.55
N LYS A 94 -7.52 13.16 -20.52
CA LYS A 94 -8.27 13.54 -19.32
C LYS A 94 -9.22 14.65 -19.73
N GLY A 95 -10.52 14.35 -19.80
CA GLY A 95 -11.53 15.39 -19.90
C GLY A 95 -11.40 16.33 -18.70
N SER A 96 -11.47 17.64 -18.92
CA SER A 96 -11.51 18.57 -17.81
C SER A 96 -12.80 18.33 -17.02
N LYS A 97 -12.70 18.16 -15.70
CA LYS A 97 -13.86 17.79 -14.87
C LYS A 97 -14.85 18.95 -14.72
N ASN A 98 -14.39 20.18 -14.91
CA ASN A 98 -15.12 21.40 -14.59
C ASN A 98 -15.87 21.98 -15.81
N GLN A 99 -15.47 21.68 -17.06
CA GLN A 99 -16.11 22.28 -18.25
C GLN A 99 -17.58 21.89 -18.42
N THR A 100 -18.02 20.79 -17.82
CA THR A 100 -19.39 20.27 -17.98
C THR A 100 -20.32 20.67 -16.83
N ILE A 101 -19.80 21.25 -15.73
CA ILE A 101 -20.61 21.54 -14.55
C ILE A 101 -21.33 22.89 -14.76
N LYS A 102 -22.66 22.86 -14.81
CA LYS A 102 -23.50 24.06 -14.83
C LYS A 102 -23.48 24.70 -13.44
N ILE A 103 -23.22 26.00 -13.37
CA ILE A 103 -23.27 26.78 -12.13
C ILE A 103 -24.69 27.33 -11.95
N ASP A 104 -25.37 26.91 -10.88
CA ASP A 104 -26.71 27.40 -10.55
C ASP A 104 -26.69 28.60 -9.58
N ARG A 105 -25.61 28.77 -8.79
CA ARG A 105 -25.41 29.92 -7.89
C ARG A 105 -23.95 30.36 -7.85
N GLU A 106 -23.71 31.67 -7.77
CA GLU A 106 -22.39 32.27 -7.51
C GLU A 106 -22.42 32.98 -6.16
N GLN A 107 -21.38 32.79 -5.35
CA GLN A 107 -21.26 33.44 -4.05
C GLN A 107 -19.82 33.88 -3.81
N ILE A 108 -19.64 35.14 -3.43
CA ILE A 108 -18.34 35.68 -3.00
C ILE A 108 -18.15 35.30 -1.54
N LEU A 109 -17.02 34.65 -1.24
CA LEU A 109 -16.63 34.31 0.13
C LEU A 109 -15.78 35.45 0.71
N GLU A 110 -16.38 36.27 1.57
CA GLU A 110 -15.67 37.29 2.32
C GLU A 110 -15.05 36.71 3.59
N TYR A 111 -13.75 36.93 3.79
CA TYR A 111 -13.05 36.50 4.99
C TYR A 111 -12.95 37.65 6.01
N PRO A 112 -13.22 37.41 7.31
CA PRO A 112 -13.14 38.45 8.33
C PRO A 112 -11.71 38.99 8.44
N GLN A 113 -11.55 40.31 8.30
CA GLN A 113 -10.25 40.97 8.28
C GLN A 113 -9.49 40.82 9.60
N ASP A 114 -10.20 40.76 10.73
CA ASP A 114 -9.62 40.63 12.08
C ASP A 114 -8.84 39.31 12.29
N LYS A 115 -9.08 38.30 11.42
CA LYS A 115 -8.38 37.01 11.47
C LYS A 115 -7.20 36.93 10.49
N LEU A 116 -7.00 37.96 9.66
CA LEU A 116 -5.90 37.99 8.73
C LEU A 116 -4.62 38.47 9.44
N PRO A 117 -3.44 37.94 9.08
CA PRO A 117 -2.18 38.51 9.53
C PRO A 117 -1.99 39.92 8.95
N GLU A 118 -1.21 40.76 9.63
CA GLU A 118 -1.01 42.18 9.28
C GLU A 118 -0.44 42.39 7.86
N ASP A 119 0.28 41.40 7.33
CA ASP A 119 0.90 41.42 6.00
C ASP A 119 0.00 40.83 4.90
N ALA A 120 -1.24 40.44 5.22
CA ALA A 120 -2.18 39.90 4.25
C ALA A 120 -2.57 40.95 3.20
N GLN A 121 -2.33 40.63 1.93
CA GLN A 121 -2.71 41.46 0.80
C GLN A 121 -3.76 40.75 -0.05
N PHE A 122 -4.78 41.49 -0.47
CA PHE A 122 -5.78 40.99 -1.39
C PHE A 122 -5.18 40.81 -2.80
N LYS A 123 -5.28 39.60 -3.36
CA LYS A 123 -4.71 39.23 -4.67
C LYS A 123 -5.76 38.97 -5.76
N GLY A 124 -7.04 39.23 -5.47
CA GLY A 124 -8.16 38.93 -6.37
C GLY A 124 -8.96 37.70 -5.93
N TYR A 125 -9.80 37.22 -6.83
CA TYR A 125 -10.68 36.06 -6.59
C TYR A 125 -10.16 34.83 -7.33
N GLU A 126 -10.28 33.67 -6.69
CA GLU A 126 -10.02 32.36 -7.29
C GLU A 126 -11.36 31.63 -7.45
N GLU A 127 -11.63 31.13 -8.67
CA GLU A 127 -12.87 30.39 -8.95
C GLU A 127 -12.76 28.95 -8.45
N VAL A 128 -13.56 28.61 -7.43
CA VAL A 128 -13.66 27.25 -6.89
C VAL A 128 -15.11 26.78 -6.99
N ILE A 129 -15.33 25.68 -7.69
CA ILE A 129 -16.67 25.08 -7.88
C ILE A 129 -16.94 24.11 -6.72
N PHE A 130 -18.00 24.36 -5.95
CA PHE A 130 -18.50 23.46 -4.91
C PHE A 130 -19.90 22.94 -5.30
N GLN A 131 -20.11 21.62 -5.25
CA GLN A 131 -21.38 21.00 -5.61
C GLN A 131 -22.14 20.58 -4.35
N ASP A 132 -23.12 21.41 -3.95
CA ASP A 132 -24.06 21.12 -2.87
C ASP A 132 -25.28 20.34 -3.37
N ILE A 133 -25.99 19.69 -2.46
CA ILE A 133 -27.26 19.01 -2.72
C ILE A 133 -28.32 19.59 -1.78
N ILE A 134 -29.47 19.95 -2.32
CA ILE A 134 -30.66 20.33 -1.55
C ILE A 134 -31.60 19.13 -1.52
N LEU A 135 -31.91 18.62 -0.33
CA LEU A 135 -32.86 17.53 -0.11
C LEU A 135 -34.11 18.07 0.60
N GLU A 136 -35.26 17.98 -0.05
CA GLU A 136 -36.54 18.46 0.48
C GLU A 136 -37.56 17.32 0.50
N THR A 137 -38.32 17.21 1.60
CA THR A 137 -39.41 16.23 1.70
C THR A 137 -40.65 16.78 1.02
N ASP A 138 -41.19 16.06 0.04
CA ASP A 138 -42.47 16.38 -0.60
C ASP A 138 -43.57 15.47 -0.05
N ASN A 139 -44.28 15.94 0.98
CA ASN A 139 -45.35 15.18 1.62
C ASN A 139 -46.70 15.70 1.15
N VAL A 140 -47.47 14.85 0.46
CA VAL A 140 -48.84 15.17 0.03
C VAL A 140 -49.85 14.39 0.87
N LEU A 141 -50.72 15.09 1.61
CA LEU A 141 -51.82 14.50 2.35
C LEU A 141 -53.06 14.41 1.46
N PHE A 142 -53.52 13.18 1.21
CA PHE A 142 -54.76 12.93 0.45
C PHE A 142 -55.91 12.56 1.40
N PRO A 143 -56.94 13.41 1.55
CA PRO A 143 -58.18 13.00 2.19
C PRO A 143 -58.91 11.99 1.29
N LYS A 144 -59.32 10.84 1.87
CA LYS A 144 -60.11 9.82 1.17
C LYS A 144 -61.57 9.91 1.58
N GLU A 145 -62.48 9.83 0.61
CA GLU A 145 -63.91 9.63 0.86
C GLU A 145 -64.14 8.29 1.57
N LYS A 146 -65.12 8.24 2.48
CA LYS A 146 -65.47 7.06 3.29
C LYS A 146 -66.67 6.32 2.75
#